data_AF-A0A7C7QFN9-F1
#
_entry.id   AF-A0A7C7QFN9-F1
#
_cell.length_a   1.000
_cell.length_b   1.000
_cell.length_c   1.000
_cell.angle_alpha   90.00
_cell.angle_beta   90.00
_cell.angle_gamma   90.00
#
_symmetry.space_group_name_H-M   'P 1'
#
loop_
_entity.id
_entity.type
_entity.pdbx_description
1 polymer ?
#
loop_
_entity_poly.entity_id
_entity_poly.type
_entity_poly.pdbx_seq_one_letter_code
_entity_poly.pdbx_strand_id
1 'polypeptide(L)'
;TIAPVGVVTTGMQLELLGEDGDYAQVRTGKGQTGWVKKMYLSDAPTAGIRIKAMEKKQAVLKNRIRELEEANQVLATANHTLNQKVDSLTEERSRWQLEQARLQVAGFGEKSPNRWLWWLVGVLVTAAAGFFSGISWYRHATARRLGGLRV
;
A
#
# COMPACT_ATOMS: atom_id res chain seq x y z
N THR A 1 34.97 27.82 63.64
CA THR A 1 34.29 26.62 63.12
C THR A 1 33.74 26.96 61.75
N ILE A 2 34.19 26.26 60.70
CA ILE A 2 33.64 26.44 59.35
C ILE A 2 32.26 25.77 59.35
N ALA A 3 31.21 26.52 59.05
CA ALA A 3 29.86 25.98 59.00
C ALA A 3 29.71 25.08 57.75
N PRO A 4 29.05 23.91 57.87
CA PRO A 4 28.76 23.09 56.70
C PRO A 4 27.78 23.82 55.77
N VAL A 5 28.11 23.87 54.48
CA VAL A 5 27.31 24.53 53.43
C VAL A 5 26.04 23.72 53.08
N GLY A 6 26.04 22.41 53.35
CA GLY A 6 24.90 21.52 53.13
C GLY A 6 25.22 20.05 53.41
N VAL A 7 24.21 19.17 53.31
CA VAL A 7 24.35 17.71 53.50
C VAL A 7 24.07 17.00 52.18
N VAL A 8 25.00 16.12 51.77
CA VAL A 8 24.84 15.22 50.63
C VAL A 8 24.46 13.83 51.17
N THR A 9 23.48 13.19 50.54
CA THR A 9 23.02 11.85 50.91
C THR A 9 23.41 10.80 49.86
N THR A 10 23.48 9.54 50.28
CA THR A 10 23.78 8.41 49.39
C THR A 10 22.80 8.34 48.22
N GLY A 11 23.33 8.26 47.01
CA GLY A 11 22.54 8.22 45.77
C GLY A 11 22.10 9.59 45.24
N MET A 12 22.48 10.69 45.90
CA MET A 12 22.33 12.04 45.35
C MET A 12 23.25 12.18 44.13
N GLN A 13 22.68 12.58 43.00
CA GLN A 13 23.47 12.88 41.80
C GLN A 13 24.13 14.25 41.96
N LEU A 14 25.45 14.28 41.76
CA LEU A 14 26.28 15.45 41.87
C LEU A 14 27.03 15.67 40.56
N GLU A 15 27.27 16.93 40.24
CA GLU A 15 28.12 17.31 39.13
C GLU A 15 29.51 17.65 39.66
N LEU A 16 30.54 17.01 39.11
CA LEU A 16 31.93 17.26 39.47
C LEU A 16 32.42 18.52 38.74
N LEU A 17 32.88 19.52 39.50
CA LEU A 17 33.41 20.78 38.96
C LEU A 17 34.95 20.80 38.93
N GLY A 18 35.59 20.11 39.87
CA GLY A 18 37.04 20.07 39.99
C GLY A 18 37.50 19.19 41.14
N GLU A 19 38.79 18.94 41.21
CA GLU A 19 39.41 18.10 42.23
C GLU A 19 40.65 18.77 42.80
N ASP A 20 40.86 18.64 44.11
CA ASP A 20 42.05 19.11 44.81
C ASP A 20 42.39 18.12 45.94
N GLY A 21 43.50 17.39 45.76
CA GLY A 21 43.92 16.32 46.67
C GLY A 21 42.82 15.27 46.89
N ASP A 22 42.45 15.08 48.16
CA ASP A 22 41.41 14.15 48.62
C ASP A 22 39.97 14.71 48.51
N TYR A 23 39.83 15.96 48.04
CA TYR A 23 38.56 16.64 47.93
C TYR A 23 38.17 16.85 46.47
N ALA A 24 36.87 16.89 46.24
CA ALA A 24 36.24 17.19 44.97
C ALA A 24 35.25 18.34 45.18
N GLN A 25 35.33 19.35 44.33
CA GLN A 25 34.35 20.40 44.26
C GLN A 25 33.16 19.90 43.45
N VAL A 26 31.98 19.91 44.06
CA VAL A 26 30.75 19.39 43.48
C VAL A 26 29.64 20.43 43.47
N ARG A 27 28.75 20.33 42.50
CA ARG A 27 27.50 21.09 42.42
C ARG A 27 26.30 20.15 42.58
N THR A 28 25.42 20.52 43.49
CA THR A 28 24.12 19.84 43.67
C THR A 28 23.12 20.26 42.59
N GLY A 29 22.11 19.45 42.32
CA GLY A 29 21.02 19.82 41.40
C GLY A 29 20.22 21.07 41.82
N LYS A 30 20.39 21.56 43.06
CA LYS A 30 19.81 22.82 43.55
C LYS A 30 20.73 24.04 43.30
N GLY A 31 21.85 23.85 42.59
CA GLY A 31 22.81 24.91 42.28
C GLY A 31 23.82 25.23 43.39
N GLN A 32 23.75 24.57 44.54
CA GLN A 32 24.71 24.77 45.63
C GLN A 32 26.03 24.08 45.31
N THR A 33 27.15 24.77 45.54
CA THR A 33 28.51 24.27 45.33
C THR A 33 29.24 24.08 46.65
N GLY A 34 30.03 23.01 46.77
CA GLY A 34 30.83 22.74 47.95
C GLY A 34 31.91 21.69 47.72
N TRP A 35 32.74 21.47 48.72
CA TRP A 35 33.80 20.46 48.69
C TRP A 35 33.39 19.21 49.47
N VAL A 36 33.58 18.04 48.87
CA VAL A 36 33.30 16.74 49.49
C VAL A 36 34.52 15.82 49.33
N LYS A 37 34.75 14.91 50.29
CA LYS A 37 35.85 13.94 50.16
C LYS A 37 35.56 12.96 49.03
N LYS A 38 36.57 12.68 48.22
CA LYS A 38 36.51 11.73 47.09
C LYS A 38 36.07 10.33 47.51
N MET A 39 36.44 9.88 48.71
CA MET A 39 36.06 8.56 49.23
C MET A 39 34.54 8.34 49.38
N TYR A 40 33.75 9.42 49.39
CA TYR A 40 32.28 9.35 49.45
C TYR A 40 31.63 9.53 48.08
N LEU A 41 32.42 9.82 47.06
CA LEU A 41 31.97 9.89 45.67
C LEU A 41 32.19 8.55 45.00
N SER A 42 31.26 8.18 44.13
CA SER A 42 31.36 7.01 43.29
C SER A 42 30.78 7.35 41.93
N ASP A 43 31.52 7.02 40.87
CA ASP A 43 31.07 7.20 39.49
C ASP A 43 29.96 6.20 39.13
N ALA A 44 29.84 5.11 39.90
CA ALA A 44 28.83 4.09 39.69
C ALA A 44 27.57 4.37 40.51
N PRO A 45 26.36 4.29 39.91
CA PRO A 45 25.11 4.35 40.64
C PRO A 45 25.04 3.27 41.73
N THR A 46 24.50 3.63 42.89
CA THR A 46 24.36 2.70 44.02
C THR A 46 23.47 1.51 43.65
N ALA A 47 23.66 0.38 44.33
CA ALA A 47 22.91 -0.84 44.07
C ALA A 47 21.39 -0.63 44.09
N GLY A 48 20.87 0.16 45.04
CA GLY A 48 19.45 0.49 45.13
C GLY A 48 18.92 1.27 43.92
N ILE A 49 19.70 2.20 43.37
CA ILE A 49 19.32 2.93 42.14
C ILE A 49 19.30 1.97 40.94
N ARG A 50 20.29 1.08 40.85
CA ARG A 50 20.38 0.08 39.78
C ARG A 50 19.20 -0.89 39.81
N ILE A 51 18.81 -1.38 40.99
CA ILE A 51 17.66 -2.28 41.16
C ILE A 51 16.37 -1.58 40.70
N LYS A 52 16.10 -0.35 41.19
CA LYS A 52 14.92 0.42 40.75
C LYS A 52 14.91 0.65 39.24
N ALA A 53 16.06 0.95 38.65
CA ALA A 53 16.18 1.10 37.20
C ALA A 53 15.91 -0.22 36.45
N MET A 54 16.38 -1.34 36.99
CA MET A 54 16.14 -2.68 36.44
C MET A 54 14.66 -3.08 36.56
N GLU A 55 14.02 -2.84 37.69
CA GLU A 55 12.57 -3.07 37.89
C GLU A 55 11.74 -2.24 36.90
N LYS A 56 12.09 -0.96 36.72
CA LYS A 56 11.44 -0.10 35.72
C LYS A 56 11.61 -0.67 34.31
N LYS A 57 12.82 -1.11 33.95
CA LYS A 57 13.08 -1.76 32.66
C LYS A 57 12.24 -3.02 32.50
N GLN A 58 12.19 -3.89 33.51
CA GLN A 58 11.37 -5.10 33.47
C GLN A 58 9.88 -4.80 33.26
N ALA A 59 9.35 -3.79 33.95
CA ALA A 59 7.96 -3.37 33.78
C ALA A 59 7.69 -2.88 32.34
N VAL A 60 8.59 -2.06 31.78
CA VAL A 60 8.49 -1.58 30.40
C VAL A 60 8.59 -2.74 29.40
N LEU A 61 9.52 -3.66 29.60
CA LEU A 61 9.68 -4.82 28.72
C LEU A 61 8.44 -5.72 28.76
N LYS A 62 7.88 -5.99 29.94
CA LYS A 62 6.63 -6.76 30.07
C LYS A 62 5.47 -6.08 29.34
N ASN A 63 5.35 -4.76 29.44
CA ASN A 63 4.33 -4.02 28.71
C ASN A 63 4.51 -4.13 27.20
N ARG A 64 5.74 -4.03 26.72
CA ARG A 64 6.05 -4.13 25.29
C ARG A 64 5.81 -5.53 24.72
N ILE A 65 6.08 -6.57 25.51
CA ILE A 65 5.75 -7.96 25.14
C ILE A 65 4.25 -8.10 24.94
N ARG A 66 3.45 -7.63 25.90
CA ARG A 66 1.98 -7.65 25.80
C ARG A 66 1.47 -6.87 24.58
N GLU A 67 2.00 -5.68 24.34
CA GLU A 67 1.63 -4.88 23.16
C GLU A 67 1.98 -5.61 21.85
N LEU A 68 3.13 -6.27 21.78
CA LEU A 68 3.53 -7.07 20.61
C LEU A 68 2.66 -8.32 20.43
N GLU A 69 2.25 -8.97 21.52
CA GLU A 69 1.32 -10.09 21.49
C GLU A 69 -0.05 -9.66 20.97
N GLU A 70 -0.59 -8.54 21.47
CA GLU A 70 -1.85 -7.95 20.99
C GLU A 70 -1.76 -7.56 19.51
N ALA A 71 -0.67 -6.91 19.10
CA ALA A 71 -0.43 -6.55 17.70
C ALA A 71 -0.37 -7.80 16.80
N ASN A 72 0.33 -8.85 17.22
CA ASN A 72 0.38 -10.11 16.47
C ASN A 72 -1.00 -10.77 16.34
N GLN A 73 -1.84 -10.72 17.38
CA GLN A 73 -3.22 -11.22 17.29
C GLN A 73 -4.05 -10.41 16.28
N VAL A 74 -3.91 -9.08 16.28
CA VAL A 74 -4.57 -8.22 15.29
C VAL A 74 -4.06 -8.50 13.88
N LEU A 75 -2.75 -8.69 13.68
CA LEU A 75 -2.19 -9.06 12.38
C LEU A 75 -2.69 -10.44 11.93
N ALA A 76 -2.81 -11.41 12.84
CA ALA A 76 -3.33 -12.73 12.53
C ALA A 76 -4.80 -12.66 12.07
N THR A 77 -5.63 -11.88 12.75
CA THR A 77 -7.03 -11.67 12.35
C THR A 77 -7.13 -10.93 11.02
N ALA A 78 -6.33 -9.89 10.81
CA ALA A 78 -6.27 -9.15 9.55
C ALA A 78 -5.86 -10.06 8.37
N ASN A 79 -4.82 -10.88 8.54
CA ASN A 79 -4.41 -11.86 7.54
C ASN A 79 -5.52 -12.87 7.26
N HIS A 80 -6.22 -13.36 8.29
CA HIS A 80 -7.34 -14.28 8.12
C HIS A 80 -8.47 -13.64 7.30
N THR A 81 -8.88 -12.41 7.63
CA THR A 81 -9.90 -11.67 6.88
C THR A 81 -9.46 -11.40 5.45
N LEU A 82 -8.18 -11.09 5.23
CA LEU A 82 -7.66 -10.86 3.88
C LEU A 82 -7.70 -12.14 3.04
N ASN A 83 -7.34 -13.28 3.62
CA ASN A 83 -7.46 -14.59 2.96
C ASN A 83 -8.92 -14.92 2.65
N GLN A 84 -9.86 -14.69 3.59
CA GLN A 84 -11.29 -14.87 3.33
C GLN A 84 -11.79 -13.99 2.16
N LYS A 85 -11.29 -12.75 2.07
CA LYS A 85 -11.60 -11.87 0.92
C LYS A 85 -11.05 -12.44 -0.38
N VAL A 86 -9.80 -12.92 -0.38
CA VAL A 86 -9.20 -13.57 -1.56
C VAL A 86 -10.04 -14.77 -1.98
N ASP A 87 -10.41 -15.64 -1.04
CA ASP A 87 -11.23 -16.83 -1.32
C ASP A 87 -12.59 -16.41 -1.93
N SER A 88 -13.28 -15.45 -1.32
CA SER A 88 -14.56 -14.95 -1.83
C SER A 88 -14.47 -14.37 -3.25
N LEU A 89 -13.39 -13.64 -3.56
CA LEU A 89 -13.15 -13.09 -4.90
C LEU A 89 -12.80 -14.18 -5.91
N THR A 90 -12.06 -15.21 -5.49
CA THR A 90 -11.78 -16.36 -6.36
C THR A 90 -13.04 -17.15 -6.66
N GLU A 91 -13.92 -17.34 -5.68
CA GLU A 91 -15.24 -17.95 -5.89
C GLU A 91 -16.10 -17.12 -6.84
N GLU A 92 -16.21 -15.80 -6.60
CA GLU A 92 -16.96 -14.90 -7.47
C GLU A 92 -16.44 -14.94 -8.91
N ARG A 93 -15.11 -14.88 -9.08
CA ARG A 93 -14.46 -15.00 -10.39
C ARG A 93 -14.79 -16.33 -11.06
N SER A 94 -14.76 -17.44 -10.32
CA SER A 94 -15.08 -18.76 -10.87
C SER A 94 -16.55 -18.86 -11.32
N ARG A 95 -17.48 -18.23 -10.59
CA ARG A 95 -18.90 -18.17 -10.97
C ARG A 95 -19.09 -17.40 -12.27
N TRP A 96 -18.49 -16.21 -12.39
CA TRP A 96 -18.55 -15.44 -13.63
C TRP A 96 -17.91 -16.17 -14.82
N GLN A 97 -16.82 -16.92 -14.59
CA GLN A 97 -16.21 -17.74 -15.63
C GLN A 97 -17.13 -18.88 -16.09
N LEU A 98 -17.85 -19.54 -15.18
CA LEU A 98 -18.83 -20.57 -15.51
C LEU A 98 -20.04 -19.98 -16.25
N GLU A 99 -20.53 -18.81 -15.84
CA GLU A 99 -21.61 -18.10 -16.54
C GLU A 99 -21.18 -17.72 -17.96
N GLN A 100 -19.97 -17.17 -18.13
CA GLN A 100 -19.44 -16.90 -19.47
C GLN A 100 -19.28 -18.16 -20.30
N ALA A 101 -18.77 -19.26 -19.72
CA ALA A 101 -18.65 -20.53 -20.41
C ALA A 101 -20.03 -21.07 -20.84
N ARG A 102 -21.05 -20.95 -19.97
CA ARG A 102 -22.43 -21.35 -20.26
C ARG A 102 -23.06 -20.50 -21.36
N LEU A 103 -22.90 -19.18 -21.30
CA LEU A 103 -23.41 -18.27 -22.34
C LEU A 103 -22.70 -18.48 -23.68
N GLN A 104 -21.40 -18.77 -23.66
CA GLN A 104 -20.66 -19.14 -24.86
C GLN A 104 -21.20 -20.46 -25.44
N VAL A 105 -21.32 -21.53 -24.65
CA VAL A 105 -21.88 -22.82 -25.11
C VAL A 105 -23.32 -22.68 -25.63
N ALA A 106 -24.17 -21.92 -24.96
CA ALA A 106 -25.54 -21.65 -25.42
C ALA A 106 -25.57 -20.77 -26.69
N GLY A 107 -24.66 -19.79 -26.80
CA GLY A 107 -24.51 -18.91 -27.96
C GLY A 107 -23.84 -19.55 -29.17
N PHE A 108 -23.12 -20.66 -29.00
CA PHE A 108 -22.55 -21.45 -30.10
C PHE A 108 -23.59 -22.31 -30.83
N GLY A 109 -24.83 -22.42 -30.33
CA GLY A 109 -25.93 -23.18 -30.94
C GLY A 109 -26.60 -22.53 -32.16
N GLU A 110 -26.42 -21.22 -32.35
CA GLU A 110 -26.91 -20.48 -33.52
C GLU A 110 -25.77 -19.68 -34.15
N LYS A 111 -24.84 -20.38 -34.83
CA LYS A 111 -24.08 -19.75 -35.91
C LYS A 111 -25.07 -19.35 -37.01
N SER A 112 -25.70 -18.20 -36.85
CA SER A 112 -26.49 -17.58 -37.91
C SER A 112 -25.59 -17.43 -39.15
N PRO A 113 -25.98 -17.97 -40.31
CA PRO A 113 -25.14 -17.95 -41.49
C PRO A 113 -24.96 -16.50 -41.91
N ASN A 114 -23.73 -15.99 -41.72
CA ASN A 114 -23.11 -14.87 -42.45
C ASN A 114 -24.09 -13.81 -43.01
N ARG A 115 -24.96 -13.26 -42.15
CA ARG A 115 -25.92 -12.19 -42.52
C ARG A 115 -25.25 -10.99 -43.17
N TRP A 116 -24.00 -10.71 -42.80
CA TRP A 116 -23.18 -9.66 -43.42
C TRP A 116 -22.82 -9.98 -44.89
N LEU A 117 -22.65 -11.26 -45.27
CA LEU A 117 -22.48 -11.66 -46.67
C LEU A 117 -23.77 -11.46 -47.47
N TRP A 118 -24.93 -11.76 -46.89
CA TRP A 118 -26.23 -11.47 -47.53
C TRP A 118 -26.44 -9.96 -47.74
N TRP A 119 -26.00 -9.12 -46.80
CA TRP A 119 -25.99 -7.67 -46.98
C TRP A 119 -25.05 -7.23 -48.11
N LEU A 120 -23.84 -7.79 -48.18
CA LEU A 120 -22.89 -7.52 -49.28
C LEU A 120 -23.42 -7.94 -50.65
N VAL A 121 -24.07 -9.11 -50.75
CA VAL A 121 -24.71 -9.57 -51.98
C VAL A 121 -25.79 -8.59 -52.42
N GLY A 122 -26.61 -8.08 -51.49
CA GLY A 122 -27.62 -7.06 -51.78
C GLY A 122 -27.00 -5.79 -52.37
N VAL A 123 -25.94 -5.27 -51.76
CA VAL A 123 -25.22 -4.07 -52.25
C VAL A 123 -24.64 -4.28 -53.65
N LEU A 124 -24.06 -5.46 -53.92
CA LEU A 124 -23.46 -5.78 -55.20
C LEU A 124 -24.51 -5.84 -56.33
N VAL A 125 -25.69 -6.41 -56.05
CA VAL A 125 -26.82 -6.45 -57.01
C VAL A 125 -27.32 -5.04 -57.33
N THR A 126 -27.45 -4.17 -56.33
CA THR A 126 -27.89 -2.77 -56.56
C THR A 126 -26.87 -1.99 -57.41
N ALA A 127 -25.58 -2.17 -57.17
CA ALA A 127 -24.52 -1.54 -57.96
C ALA A 127 -24.55 -1.99 -59.43
N ALA A 128 -24.72 -3.30 -59.67
CA ALA A 128 -24.84 -3.83 -61.02
C ALA A 128 -26.06 -3.28 -61.77
N ALA A 129 -27.23 -3.22 -61.11
CA ALA A 129 -28.45 -2.67 -61.70
C ALA A 129 -28.31 -1.18 -62.10
N GLY A 130 -27.63 -0.38 -61.26
CA GLY A 130 -27.31 1.01 -61.57
C GLY A 130 -26.39 1.14 -62.79
N PHE A 131 -25.38 0.28 -62.88
CA PHE A 131 -24.44 0.26 -64.01
C PHE A 131 -25.12 -0.12 -65.34
N PHE A 132 -25.99 -1.14 -65.32
CA PHE A 132 -26.77 -1.54 -66.51
C PHE A 132 -27.77 -0.47 -66.96
N SER A 133 -28.43 0.20 -66.02
CA SER A 133 -29.33 1.33 -66.33
C SER A 133 -28.57 2.48 -66.99
N GLY A 134 -27.35 2.78 -66.54
CA GLY A 134 -26.49 3.80 -67.13
C GLY A 134 -26.02 3.47 -68.56
N ILE A 135 -25.62 2.23 -68.81
CA ILE A 135 -25.18 1.77 -70.15
C ILE A 135 -26.33 1.84 -71.17
N SER A 136 -27.54 1.43 -70.77
CA SER A 136 -28.70 1.41 -71.67
C SER A 136 -29.06 2.82 -72.18
N TRP A 137 -28.94 3.83 -71.32
CA TRP A 137 -29.23 5.21 -71.68
C TRP A 137 -28.18 5.81 -72.62
N TYR A 138 -26.91 5.42 -72.48
CA TYR A 138 -25.82 5.89 -73.34
C TYR A 138 -26.00 5.46 -74.79
N ARG A 139 -26.59 4.27 -75.02
CA ARG A 139 -26.86 3.75 -76.36
C ARG A 139 -28.06 4.42 -77.06
N HIS A 140 -29.00 4.97 -76.31
CA HIS A 140 -30.13 5.73 -76.88
C HIS A 140 -29.80 7.21 -77.12
N ALA A 141 -28.90 7.80 -76.33
CA ALA A 141 -28.53 9.21 -76.48
C ALA A 141 -27.56 9.48 -77.64
N THR A 142 -26.73 8.50 -78.02
CA THR A 142 -25.72 8.67 -79.09
C THR A 142 -26.28 8.52 -80.51
N ALA A 143 -27.50 8.00 -80.69
CA ALA A 143 -28.13 7.80 -82.00
C ALA A 143 -28.69 9.08 -82.66
N ARG A 144 -28.53 10.28 -82.06
CA ARG A 144 -29.06 11.54 -82.63
C ARG A 144 -28.05 12.38 -83.43
N ARG A 145 -26.82 11.90 -83.67
CA ARG A 145 -25.80 12.73 -84.37
C ARG A 145 -25.06 12.09 -85.54
N LEU A 146 -25.36 10.86 -85.94
CA LEU A 146 -24.92 10.28 -87.22
C LEU A 146 -26.17 9.61 -87.81
N GLY A 147 -26.89 10.20 -88.74
CA GLY A 147 -26.37 10.65 -90.04
C GLY A 147 -26.53 9.46 -90.98
N GLY A 148 -27.67 9.43 -91.67
CA GLY A 148 -28.20 8.24 -92.30
C GLY A 148 -27.32 7.61 -93.37
N LEU A 149 -27.49 6.30 -93.52
CA LEU A 149 -27.37 5.62 -94.79
C LEU A 149 -28.34 4.43 -94.77
N ARG A 150 -29.33 4.50 -95.66
CA ARG A 150 -30.24 3.41 -96.00
C ARG A 150 -29.57 2.57 -97.09
N VAL A 151 -29.52 1.26 -96.91
CA VAL A 151 -29.67 0.27 -97.98
C VAL A 151 -30.69 -0.74 -97.50
#